data_AF-A0A3M1FGY0-F1
#
_entry.id   AF-A0A3M1FGY0-F1
#
_cell.length_a   1.000
_cell.length_b   1.000
_cell.length_c   1.000
_cell.angle_alpha   90.00
_cell.angle_beta   90.00
_cell.angle_gamma   90.00
#
_symmetry.space_group_name_H-M   'P 1'
#
loop_
_entity.id
_entity.type
_entity.pdbx_description
1 polymer ?
#
loop_
_entity_poly.entity_id
_entity_poly.type
_entity_poly.pdbx_seq_one_letter_code
_entity_poly.pdbx_strand_id
1 'polypeptide(L)'
;MQEKKSQKCQNCRCEFAVGQEDLQFYQKIKVPPPTWCPKCRLARRMVWRNERMLYKRKCDAPSHSEELISIYSPEKKRRVYDQTFWWGDEWDPLQYGREYDFQVSFFLQFKKLLEEVPHIALVNVNPVNSPYCNQATQNKNSYFVIGGDFNENVFYAGFGFHCKDSADIYWVSNSELNYETIDCNKCSRLLFSRACEECHNSAFLLDCKNCNDCFGCVGLRNKSHYIFNVPYSKEEYKRQMQIISLGSYKELEKQHEKFSQHALQFPRRFVRMIRSINSTGDELEEAKNCHSCFDVLGGGEDSKFIWRTSGGFKDCYDCDHIGLNSELGYETSTMYPGNNVICSKNIFSGHHIQYSLQCYNSSHLFGCIGLRNKQYCILNKQYTKEEYEKLVPKII
;
A
#
# COMPACT_ATOMS: atom_id res chain seq x y z
N MET A 1 -9.19 -35.65 -7.60
CA MET A 1 -9.65 -34.37 -8.16
C MET A 1 -10.72 -33.82 -7.23
N GLN A 2 -10.58 -32.60 -6.70
CA GLN A 2 -11.68 -31.92 -6.00
C GLN A 2 -12.70 -31.39 -7.03
N GLU A 3 -13.98 -31.45 -6.71
CA GLU A 3 -15.03 -30.86 -7.54
C GLU A 3 -14.94 -29.32 -7.55
N LYS A 4 -15.12 -28.70 -8.72
CA LYS A 4 -15.15 -27.24 -8.87
C LYS A 4 -16.51 -26.81 -9.40
N LYS A 5 -17.18 -25.90 -8.70
CA LYS A 5 -18.46 -25.35 -9.17
C LYS A 5 -18.19 -24.18 -10.13
N SER A 6 -18.54 -24.35 -11.41
CA SER A 6 -18.52 -23.26 -12.38
C SER A 6 -19.74 -22.35 -12.21
N GLN A 7 -19.53 -21.04 -12.35
CA GLN A 7 -20.61 -20.04 -12.38
C GLN A 7 -20.24 -18.84 -13.26
N LYS A 8 -21.25 -18.10 -13.72
CA LYS A 8 -21.07 -16.90 -14.56
C LYS A 8 -20.95 -15.64 -13.72
N CYS A 9 -19.92 -14.83 -13.99
CA CYS A 9 -19.71 -13.55 -13.33
C CYS A 9 -20.87 -12.58 -13.61
N GLN A 10 -21.45 -11.98 -12.56
CA GLN A 10 -22.52 -10.99 -12.71
C GLN A 10 -22.08 -9.73 -13.48
N ASN A 11 -20.82 -9.33 -13.39
CA ASN A 11 -20.28 -8.15 -14.07
C ASN A 11 -19.88 -8.45 -15.53
N CYS A 12 -18.80 -9.22 -15.75
CA CYS A 12 -18.25 -9.45 -17.09
C CYS A 12 -18.84 -10.66 -17.84
N ARG A 13 -19.79 -11.40 -17.24
CA ARG A 13 -20.45 -12.60 -17.80
C ARG A 13 -19.54 -13.81 -18.10
N CYS A 14 -18.21 -13.65 -18.03
CA CYS A 14 -17.26 -14.75 -18.11
C CYS A 14 -17.50 -15.81 -17.02
N GLU A 15 -17.18 -17.06 -17.34
CA GLU A 15 -17.21 -18.16 -16.38
C GLU A 15 -16.02 -18.09 -15.43
N PHE A 16 -16.23 -18.50 -14.18
CA PHE A 16 -15.18 -18.70 -13.20
C PHE A 16 -15.56 -19.81 -12.24
N ALA A 17 -14.55 -20.52 -11.74
CA ALA A 17 -14.72 -21.59 -10.77
C ALA A 17 -14.63 -21.06 -9.34
N VAL A 18 -15.35 -21.73 -8.43
CA VAL A 18 -15.14 -21.64 -6.98
C VAL A 18 -14.78 -23.06 -6.51
N GLY A 19 -13.62 -23.19 -5.88
CA GLY A 19 -13.08 -24.45 -5.36
C GLY A 19 -13.62 -24.80 -3.98
N GLN A 20 -13.40 -26.04 -3.53
CA GLN A 20 -13.88 -26.51 -2.23
C GLN A 20 -13.23 -25.75 -1.06
N GLU A 21 -11.94 -25.45 -1.17
CA GLU A 21 -11.18 -24.62 -0.22
C GLU A 21 -11.76 -23.20 -0.14
N ASP A 22 -12.20 -22.64 -1.27
CA ASP A 22 -12.89 -21.35 -1.30
C ASP A 22 -14.20 -21.42 -0.50
N LEU A 23 -15.02 -22.46 -0.72
CA LEU A 23 -16.30 -22.64 -0.03
C LEU A 23 -16.12 -22.81 1.48
N GLN A 24 -15.11 -23.60 1.89
CA GLN A 24 -14.71 -23.74 3.30
C GLN A 24 -14.30 -22.40 3.91
N PHE A 25 -13.59 -21.56 3.16
CA PHE A 25 -13.25 -20.21 3.61
C PHE A 25 -14.51 -19.36 3.83
N TYR A 26 -15.39 -19.24 2.82
CA TYR A 26 -16.60 -18.40 2.95
C TYR A 26 -17.49 -18.85 4.11
N GLN A 27 -17.58 -20.17 4.33
CA GLN A 27 -18.27 -20.76 5.47
C GLN A 27 -17.60 -20.42 6.81
N LYS A 28 -16.26 -20.50 6.91
CA LYS A 28 -15.46 -20.14 8.10
C LYS A 28 -15.75 -18.71 8.56
N ILE A 29 -15.83 -17.75 7.61
CA ILE A 29 -16.09 -16.34 7.91
C ILE A 29 -17.57 -15.92 7.85
N LYS A 30 -18.49 -16.86 7.61
CA LYS A 30 -19.95 -16.64 7.56
C LYS A 30 -20.42 -15.60 6.52
N VAL A 31 -19.87 -15.64 5.31
CA VAL A 31 -20.29 -14.77 4.18
C VAL A 31 -20.69 -15.59 2.95
N PRO A 32 -21.49 -15.05 2.01
CA PRO A 32 -21.84 -15.78 0.80
C PRO A 32 -20.65 -15.93 -0.17
N PRO A 33 -20.59 -17.02 -0.97
CA PRO A 33 -19.66 -17.16 -2.09
C PRO A 33 -19.80 -16.00 -3.11
N PRO A 34 -18.74 -15.71 -3.89
CA PRO A 34 -18.65 -14.52 -4.70
C PRO A 34 -19.48 -14.68 -5.97
N THR A 35 -20.15 -13.62 -6.39
CA THR A 35 -20.87 -13.57 -7.67
C THR A 35 -20.05 -12.91 -8.79
N TRP A 36 -18.87 -12.40 -8.46
CA TRP A 36 -17.95 -11.69 -9.36
C TRP A 36 -16.62 -12.45 -9.48
N CYS A 37 -16.06 -12.51 -10.69
CA CYS A 37 -14.76 -13.15 -10.93
C CYS A 37 -13.59 -12.30 -10.38
N PRO A 38 -12.41 -12.90 -10.12
CA PRO A 38 -11.27 -12.22 -9.48
C PRO A 38 -10.85 -10.90 -10.14
N LYS A 39 -10.81 -10.84 -11.49
CA LYS A 39 -10.43 -9.62 -12.21
C LYS A 39 -11.40 -8.45 -11.96
N CYS A 40 -12.71 -8.74 -11.89
CA CYS A 40 -13.71 -7.71 -11.58
C CYS A 40 -13.66 -7.27 -10.12
N ARG A 41 -13.29 -8.19 -9.21
CA ARG A 41 -13.08 -7.86 -7.79
C ARG A 41 -11.85 -6.98 -7.58
N LEU A 42 -10.73 -7.27 -8.25
CA LEU A 42 -9.53 -6.44 -8.27
C LEU A 42 -9.81 -5.02 -8.78
N ALA A 43 -10.45 -4.88 -9.94
CA ALA A 43 -10.83 -3.57 -10.48
C ALA A 43 -11.73 -2.77 -9.50
N ARG A 44 -12.67 -3.45 -8.82
CA ARG A 44 -13.53 -2.86 -7.79
C ARG A 44 -12.76 -2.42 -6.53
N ARG A 45 -11.63 -3.03 -6.19
CA ARG A 45 -10.79 -2.60 -5.05
C ARG A 45 -9.92 -1.39 -5.41
N MET A 46 -9.20 -1.45 -6.52
CA MET A 46 -8.23 -0.41 -6.92
C MET A 46 -8.87 0.99 -7.03
N VAL A 47 -10.15 1.11 -7.40
CA VAL A 47 -10.84 2.42 -7.45
C VAL A 47 -10.99 3.11 -6.08
N TRP A 48 -10.76 2.42 -4.96
CA TRP A 48 -10.78 3.01 -3.61
C TRP A 48 -9.41 3.49 -3.14
N ARG A 49 -8.32 3.04 -3.78
CA ARG A 49 -6.93 3.39 -3.46
C ARG A 49 -6.39 4.37 -4.50
N ASN A 50 -6.41 5.67 -4.17
CA ASN A 50 -5.87 6.70 -5.06
C ASN A 50 -4.54 7.22 -4.53
N GLU A 51 -3.48 6.89 -5.27
CA GLU A 51 -2.08 7.27 -5.01
C GLU A 51 -1.51 8.19 -6.10
N ARG A 52 -2.28 8.51 -7.15
CA ARG A 52 -1.75 9.10 -8.39
C ARG A 52 -2.47 10.37 -8.85
N MET A 53 -3.75 10.51 -8.53
CA MET A 53 -4.58 11.63 -8.97
C MET A 53 -4.88 12.55 -7.79
N LEU A 54 -4.15 13.66 -7.72
CA LEU A 54 -4.32 14.68 -6.69
C LEU A 54 -5.07 15.88 -7.25
N TYR A 55 -6.04 16.38 -6.50
CA TYR A 55 -6.90 17.48 -6.88
C TYR A 55 -6.73 18.63 -5.89
N LYS A 56 -6.67 19.86 -6.41
CA LYS A 56 -6.94 21.06 -5.61
C LYS A 56 -8.45 21.16 -5.38
N ARG A 57 -8.85 21.43 -4.14
CA ARG A 57 -10.23 21.72 -3.76
C ARG A 57 -10.25 22.53 -2.47
N LYS A 58 -11.37 23.21 -2.19
CA LYS A 58 -11.57 23.85 -0.89
C LYS A 58 -11.75 22.79 0.21
N CYS A 59 -11.34 23.11 1.43
CA CYS A 59 -11.78 22.38 2.60
C CYS A 59 -13.30 22.57 2.80
N ASP A 60 -14.00 21.49 3.12
CA ASP A 60 -15.43 21.51 3.46
C ASP A 60 -15.68 21.59 4.98
N ALA A 61 -14.62 21.70 5.80
CA ALA A 61 -14.72 21.75 7.26
C ALA A 61 -15.32 23.09 7.76
N PRO A 62 -16.07 23.10 8.88
CA PRO A 62 -16.56 24.32 9.50
C PRO A 62 -15.42 25.32 9.77
N SER A 63 -15.66 26.61 9.52
CA SER A 63 -14.69 27.71 9.72
C SER A 63 -13.40 27.66 8.86
N HIS A 64 -13.18 26.61 8.08
CA HIS A 64 -12.07 26.48 7.14
C HIS A 64 -12.44 27.05 5.76
N SER A 65 -11.44 27.46 4.98
CA SER A 65 -11.65 28.09 3.66
C SER A 65 -10.47 27.95 2.68
N GLU A 66 -9.37 27.38 3.15
CA GLU A 66 -8.15 27.10 2.42
C GLU A 66 -8.34 26.09 1.28
N GLU A 67 -7.46 26.18 0.29
CA GLU A 67 -7.30 25.12 -0.71
C GLU A 67 -6.42 24.01 -0.14
N LEU A 68 -6.92 22.77 -0.23
CA LEU A 68 -6.19 21.57 0.15
C LEU A 68 -5.92 20.68 -1.07
N ILE A 69 -4.93 19.80 -0.92
CA ILE A 69 -4.67 18.71 -1.87
C ILE A 69 -5.43 17.47 -1.40
N SER A 70 -6.19 16.84 -2.30
CA SER A 70 -7.03 15.69 -1.98
C SER A 70 -6.99 14.59 -3.03
N ILE A 71 -7.23 13.35 -2.60
CA ILE A 71 -7.52 12.21 -3.48
C ILE A 71 -8.93 12.24 -4.11
N TYR A 72 -9.79 13.22 -3.77
CA TYR A 72 -11.18 13.30 -4.24
C TYR A 72 -11.42 14.47 -5.19
N SER A 73 -11.81 14.18 -6.43
CA SER A 73 -12.17 15.18 -7.44
C SER A 73 -13.26 16.15 -6.94
N PRO A 74 -13.14 17.47 -7.23
CA PRO A 74 -14.14 18.48 -6.86
C PRO A 74 -15.48 18.30 -7.60
N GLU A 75 -15.51 17.56 -8.71
CA GLU A 75 -16.76 17.24 -9.42
C GLU A 75 -17.68 16.29 -8.63
N LYS A 76 -17.13 15.58 -7.64
CA LYS A 76 -17.88 14.59 -6.87
C LYS A 76 -18.45 15.26 -5.62
N LYS A 77 -19.76 15.14 -5.44
CA LYS A 77 -20.51 15.60 -4.26
C LYS A 77 -20.11 14.80 -3.00
N ARG A 78 -18.93 15.08 -2.46
CA ARG A 78 -18.40 14.55 -1.20
C ARG A 78 -17.79 15.70 -0.43
N ARG A 79 -18.11 15.79 0.86
CA ARG A 79 -17.41 16.67 1.81
C ARG A 79 -16.02 16.12 2.08
N VAL A 80 -15.01 16.97 2.08
CA VAL A 80 -13.62 16.61 2.33
C VAL A 80 -13.00 17.58 3.33
N TYR A 81 -12.44 17.03 4.41
CA TYR A 81 -11.78 17.81 5.45
C TYR A 81 -10.26 17.66 5.35
N ASP A 82 -9.54 18.68 5.78
CA ASP A 82 -8.08 18.63 5.93
C ASP A 82 -7.66 17.71 7.09
N GLN A 83 -6.36 17.49 7.22
CA GLN A 83 -5.79 16.58 8.23
C GLN A 83 -5.92 17.16 9.66
N THR A 84 -5.85 18.48 9.83
CA THR A 84 -5.88 19.14 11.13
C THR A 84 -7.27 19.06 11.73
N PHE A 85 -8.30 19.45 10.96
CA PHE A 85 -9.68 19.35 11.44
C PHE A 85 -10.11 17.90 11.66
N TRP A 86 -9.76 16.99 10.75
CA TRP A 86 -10.13 15.57 10.85
C TRP A 86 -9.50 14.83 12.04
N TRP A 87 -8.29 15.24 12.47
CA TRP A 87 -7.61 14.68 13.64
C TRP A 87 -7.80 15.50 14.94
N GLY A 88 -8.41 16.68 14.87
CA GLY A 88 -8.68 17.54 16.01
C GLY A 88 -9.95 17.20 16.78
N ASP A 89 -10.09 17.77 17.98
CA ASP A 89 -11.20 17.50 18.90
C ASP A 89 -12.55 18.11 18.46
N GLU A 90 -12.55 19.02 17.49
CA GLU A 90 -13.77 19.63 16.92
C GLU A 90 -14.58 18.66 16.06
N TRP A 91 -13.99 17.53 15.64
CA TRP A 91 -14.62 16.54 14.79
C TRP A 91 -15.36 15.46 15.61
N ASP A 92 -16.65 15.65 15.89
CA ASP A 92 -17.52 14.56 16.34
C ASP A 92 -18.17 13.82 15.16
N PRO A 93 -17.84 12.54 14.90
CA PRO A 93 -18.47 11.78 13.82
C PRO A 93 -19.83 11.15 14.22
N LEU A 94 -20.24 11.22 15.49
CA LEU A 94 -21.55 10.71 15.94
C LEU A 94 -22.72 11.61 15.53
N GLN A 95 -22.47 12.88 15.19
CA GLN A 95 -23.47 13.81 14.65
C GLN A 95 -24.14 13.32 13.34
N TYR A 96 -23.53 12.35 12.64
CA TYR A 96 -24.08 11.72 11.43
C TYR A 96 -24.86 10.43 11.70
N GLY A 97 -25.00 10.05 12.98
CA GLY A 97 -25.64 8.82 13.43
C GLY A 97 -27.12 8.75 13.07
N ARG A 98 -27.57 7.56 12.66
CA ARG A 98 -28.97 7.29 12.25
C ARG A 98 -29.50 6.06 12.96
N GLU A 99 -30.80 6.07 13.24
CA GLU A 99 -31.51 4.82 13.55
C GLU A 99 -31.56 3.92 12.32
N TYR A 100 -31.56 2.61 12.54
CA TYR A 100 -31.72 1.65 11.46
C TYR A 100 -33.20 1.54 11.03
N ASP A 101 -33.48 1.82 9.76
CA ASP A 101 -34.82 1.67 9.19
C ASP A 101 -35.02 0.29 8.55
N PHE A 102 -35.90 -0.53 9.12
CA PHE A 102 -36.22 -1.86 8.59
C PHE A 102 -37.02 -1.85 7.28
N GLN A 103 -37.60 -0.71 6.86
CA GLN A 103 -38.28 -0.57 5.57
C GLN A 103 -37.31 -0.30 4.41
N VAL A 104 -36.03 -0.01 4.70
CA VAL A 104 -35.02 0.35 3.68
C VAL A 104 -33.83 -0.59 3.76
N SER A 105 -33.47 -1.23 2.64
CA SER A 105 -32.31 -2.14 2.60
C SER A 105 -31.03 -1.49 3.10
N PHE A 106 -30.23 -2.21 3.90
CA PHE A 106 -28.97 -1.76 4.49
C PHE A 106 -28.07 -0.94 3.53
N PHE A 107 -27.79 -1.45 2.32
CA PHE A 107 -26.88 -0.80 1.38
C PHE A 107 -27.38 0.57 0.87
N LEU A 108 -28.70 0.83 0.85
CA LEU A 108 -29.23 2.16 0.53
C LEU A 108 -29.04 3.14 1.69
N GLN A 109 -29.18 2.68 2.94
CA GLN A 109 -28.88 3.49 4.12
C GLN A 109 -27.39 3.82 4.20
N PHE A 110 -26.54 2.79 4.03
CA PHE A 110 -25.08 2.93 4.01
C PHE A 110 -24.58 3.85 2.88
N LYS A 111 -25.18 3.79 1.68
CA LYS A 111 -24.84 4.71 0.59
C LYS A 111 -25.12 6.16 0.96
N LYS A 112 -26.28 6.47 1.55
CA LYS A 112 -26.62 7.84 1.99
C LYS A 112 -25.62 8.34 3.04
N LEU A 113 -25.29 7.49 4.02
CA LEU A 113 -24.26 7.80 5.02
C LEU A 113 -22.89 8.11 4.37
N LEU A 114 -22.49 7.35 3.34
CA LEU A 114 -21.23 7.55 2.60
C LEU A 114 -21.16 8.86 1.79
N GLU A 115 -22.31 9.35 1.33
CA GLU A 115 -22.43 10.61 0.57
C GLU A 115 -22.46 11.84 1.50
N GLU A 116 -22.99 11.69 2.72
CA GLU A 116 -23.14 12.79 3.69
C GLU A 116 -21.97 12.92 4.68
N VAL A 117 -21.37 11.80 5.11
CA VAL A 117 -20.21 11.81 6.02
C VAL A 117 -18.96 12.32 5.27
N PRO A 118 -18.25 13.33 5.82
CA PRO A 118 -16.97 13.83 5.31
C PRO A 118 -15.88 12.76 5.17
N HIS A 119 -14.87 13.04 4.36
CA HIS A 119 -13.70 12.18 4.14
C HIS A 119 -12.41 12.98 4.37
N ILE A 120 -11.40 12.39 5.02
CA ILE A 120 -10.06 13.01 5.11
C ILE A 120 -9.44 13.20 3.72
N ALA A 121 -8.82 14.36 3.48
CA ALA A 121 -8.23 14.72 2.19
C ALA A 121 -7.09 13.80 1.74
N LEU A 122 -6.16 13.50 2.65
CA LEU A 122 -5.01 12.59 2.50
C LEU A 122 -4.87 11.79 3.80
N VAL A 123 -4.57 10.50 3.73
CA VAL A 123 -4.38 9.67 4.94
C VAL A 123 -2.94 9.85 5.42
N ASN A 124 -2.74 10.70 6.41
CA ASN A 124 -1.43 11.04 6.95
C ASN A 124 -1.54 11.10 8.48
N VAL A 125 -0.85 10.22 9.19
CA VAL A 125 -1.01 10.03 10.65
C VAL A 125 0.23 10.54 11.37
N ASN A 126 0.04 11.45 12.33
CA ASN A 126 1.12 12.08 13.11
C ASN A 126 2.30 12.63 12.27
N PRO A 127 2.07 13.38 11.17
CA PRO A 127 3.15 13.98 10.39
C PRO A 127 3.85 15.12 11.15
N VAL A 128 5.15 15.28 10.92
CA VAL A 128 5.93 16.45 11.36
C VAL A 128 6.43 17.17 10.11
N ASN A 129 5.97 18.40 9.86
CA ASN A 129 6.38 19.18 8.68
C ASN A 129 6.27 18.40 7.35
N SER A 130 5.23 17.56 7.22
CA SER A 130 5.05 16.63 6.08
C SER A 130 3.61 16.59 5.56
N PRO A 131 2.93 17.74 5.31
CA PRO A 131 1.47 17.79 5.07
C PRO A 131 1.03 17.14 3.75
N TYR A 132 1.92 16.97 2.77
CA TYR A 132 1.63 16.42 1.44
C TYR A 132 1.89 14.91 1.32
N CYS A 133 2.17 14.22 2.42
CA CYS A 133 2.26 12.76 2.43
C CYS A 133 0.86 12.11 2.42
N ASN A 134 0.76 10.87 1.92
CA ASN A 134 -0.51 10.14 1.81
C ASN A 134 -0.31 8.63 1.94
N GLN A 135 -1.27 7.94 2.56
CA GLN A 135 -1.13 6.55 3.02
C GLN A 135 0.16 6.37 3.85
N ALA A 136 0.36 7.25 4.84
CA ALA A 136 1.61 7.37 5.58
C ALA A 136 1.38 7.61 7.08
N THR A 137 2.32 7.16 7.93
CA THR A 137 2.40 7.52 9.35
C THR A 137 3.80 8.02 9.74
N GLN A 138 3.88 8.99 10.66
CA GLN A 138 5.10 9.48 11.31
C GLN A 138 6.22 9.99 10.40
N ASN A 139 5.92 10.42 9.18
CA ASN A 139 6.91 11.09 8.32
C ASN A 139 7.28 12.48 8.86
N LYS A 140 8.57 12.79 8.80
CA LYS A 140 9.20 14.03 9.26
C LYS A 140 9.92 14.73 8.11
N ASN A 141 9.71 16.04 7.95
CA ASN A 141 10.31 16.89 6.89
C ASN A 141 10.23 16.29 5.48
N SER A 142 9.18 15.54 5.17
CA SER A 142 9.09 14.72 3.95
C SER A 142 7.99 15.23 3.02
N TYR A 143 8.23 15.15 1.71
CA TYR A 143 7.41 15.78 0.68
C TYR A 143 7.02 14.76 -0.40
N PHE A 144 5.71 14.65 -0.69
CA PHE A 144 5.14 13.63 -1.59
C PHE A 144 5.69 12.21 -1.35
N VAL A 145 5.72 11.78 -0.09
CA VAL A 145 5.89 10.36 0.25
C VAL A 145 4.52 9.70 0.24
N ILE A 146 4.40 8.64 -0.55
CA ILE A 146 3.17 7.85 -0.71
C ILE A 146 3.44 6.41 -0.30
N GLY A 147 2.66 5.89 0.65
CA GLY A 147 2.81 4.52 1.16
C GLY A 147 4.02 4.28 2.08
N GLY A 148 4.85 5.30 2.34
CA GLY A 148 6.01 5.22 3.22
C GLY A 148 5.72 5.80 4.60
N ASP A 149 6.14 5.09 5.63
CA ASP A 149 5.99 5.46 7.05
C ASP A 149 7.34 5.86 7.67
N PHE A 150 7.31 6.46 8.86
CA PHE A 150 8.42 6.89 9.74
C PHE A 150 9.65 7.52 9.06
N ASN A 151 9.52 8.09 7.86
CA ASN A 151 10.64 8.68 7.12
C ASN A 151 11.13 9.98 7.74
N GLU A 152 12.39 10.30 7.51
CA GLU A 152 12.97 11.61 7.81
C GLU A 152 13.67 12.15 6.57
N ASN A 153 13.33 13.38 6.18
CA ASN A 153 13.91 14.15 5.06
C ASN A 153 13.78 13.51 3.66
N VAL A 154 12.69 12.79 3.36
CA VAL A 154 12.50 12.12 2.06
C VAL A 154 11.62 12.93 1.10
N PHE A 155 12.05 13.07 -0.15
CA PHE A 155 11.35 13.83 -1.20
C PHE A 155 10.96 12.93 -2.38
N TYR A 156 9.71 13.02 -2.85
CA TYR A 156 9.20 12.30 -4.02
C TYR A 156 9.43 10.78 -3.93
N ALA A 157 8.71 10.10 -3.03
CA ALA A 157 8.93 8.68 -2.77
C ALA A 157 7.67 7.83 -2.86
N GLY A 158 7.76 6.71 -3.57
CA GLY A 158 6.84 5.59 -3.41
C GLY A 158 7.44 4.57 -2.44
N PHE A 159 6.91 4.49 -1.21
CA PHE A 159 7.43 3.64 -0.11
C PHE A 159 8.91 3.92 0.26
N GLY A 160 9.12 4.83 1.20
CA GLY A 160 10.38 4.95 1.95
C GLY A 160 10.24 4.35 3.35
N PHE A 161 11.24 3.60 3.82
CA PHE A 161 11.32 3.14 5.21
C PHE A 161 12.78 2.94 5.70
N HIS A 162 13.50 3.87 6.33
CA HIS A 162 13.25 5.27 6.70
C HIS A 162 14.55 6.06 6.42
N CYS A 163 14.62 6.80 5.31
CA CYS A 163 15.89 6.83 4.54
C CYS A 163 16.64 8.18 4.42
N LYS A 164 16.74 8.98 5.50
CA LYS A 164 17.54 10.24 5.55
C LYS A 164 17.26 11.17 4.34
N ASP A 165 18.13 12.13 4.05
CA ASP A 165 18.02 13.04 2.90
C ASP A 165 18.19 12.31 1.55
N SER A 166 17.13 11.68 1.06
CA SER A 166 17.06 10.97 -0.24
C SER A 166 15.90 11.50 -1.09
N ALA A 167 16.03 11.46 -2.42
CA ALA A 167 15.02 11.97 -3.34
C ALA A 167 14.81 11.08 -4.58
N ASP A 168 13.60 11.15 -5.15
CA ASP A 168 13.19 10.38 -6.34
C ASP A 168 13.42 8.87 -6.15
N ILE A 169 12.81 8.30 -5.10
CA ILE A 169 13.04 6.90 -4.69
C ILE A 169 11.77 6.03 -4.75
N TYR A 170 11.94 4.77 -5.11
CA TYR A 170 10.88 3.77 -5.07
C TYR A 170 11.32 2.50 -4.36
N TRP A 171 10.57 2.10 -3.33
CA TRP A 171 10.78 0.86 -2.58
C TRP A 171 12.20 0.77 -2.01
N VAL A 172 12.56 1.75 -1.19
CA VAL A 172 13.91 1.88 -0.61
C VAL A 172 13.86 1.71 0.91
N SER A 173 14.72 0.82 1.43
CA SER A 173 14.75 0.45 2.84
C SER A 173 16.13 0.58 3.46
N ASN A 174 16.18 1.05 4.72
CA ASN A 174 17.40 1.17 5.54
C ASN A 174 18.59 1.86 4.83
N SER A 175 18.30 2.82 3.94
CA SER A 175 19.26 3.42 3.01
C SER A 175 19.41 4.93 3.23
N GLU A 176 20.38 5.60 2.59
CA GLU A 176 20.57 7.05 2.78
C GLU A 176 21.26 7.77 1.61
N LEU A 177 20.92 9.05 1.41
CA LEU A 177 21.59 9.93 0.45
C LEU A 177 21.52 9.39 -0.99
N ASN A 178 20.39 8.76 -1.35
CA ASN A 178 20.17 8.17 -2.65
C ASN A 178 19.35 9.10 -3.56
N TYR A 179 19.62 9.02 -4.87
CA TYR A 179 18.91 9.76 -5.91
C TYR A 179 18.54 8.85 -7.08
N GLU A 180 17.29 8.89 -7.55
CA GLU A 180 16.78 8.01 -8.62
C GLU A 180 17.12 6.53 -8.38
N THR A 181 16.59 5.98 -7.28
CA THR A 181 16.85 4.58 -6.89
C THR A 181 15.59 3.76 -6.73
N ILE A 182 15.63 2.51 -7.20
CA ILE A 182 14.49 1.61 -7.26
C ILE A 182 14.88 0.25 -6.65
N ASP A 183 14.11 -0.25 -5.70
CA ASP A 183 14.34 -1.55 -5.04
C ASP A 183 15.74 -1.65 -4.39
N CYS A 184 16.16 -0.60 -3.69
CA CYS A 184 17.48 -0.52 -3.03
C CYS A 184 17.38 -0.75 -1.50
N ASN A 185 18.18 -1.67 -0.97
CA ASN A 185 18.18 -2.03 0.44
C ASN A 185 19.57 -1.84 1.07
N LYS A 186 19.66 -1.21 2.24
CA LYS A 186 20.92 -0.89 2.96
C LYS A 186 21.97 -0.17 2.10
N CYS A 187 21.52 0.66 1.17
CA CYS A 187 22.39 1.33 0.20
C CYS A 187 22.67 2.79 0.59
N SER A 188 23.82 3.34 0.17
CA SER A 188 24.15 4.74 0.47
C SER A 188 24.87 5.47 -0.65
N ARG A 189 24.46 6.71 -0.96
CA ARG A 189 25.09 7.52 -2.04
C ARG A 189 25.05 6.76 -3.36
N LEU A 190 23.89 6.17 -3.66
CA LEU A 190 23.59 5.58 -4.96
C LEU A 190 22.83 6.57 -5.84
N LEU A 191 23.24 6.65 -7.10
CA LEU A 191 22.59 7.44 -8.13
C LEU A 191 22.08 6.51 -9.25
N PHE A 192 20.87 6.73 -9.76
CA PHE A 192 20.34 6.09 -10.98
C PHE A 192 20.45 4.55 -10.96
N SER A 193 20.16 3.92 -9.82
CA SER A 193 20.53 2.52 -9.51
C SER A 193 19.32 1.67 -9.11
N ARG A 194 19.34 0.38 -9.47
CA ARG A 194 18.16 -0.49 -9.42
C ARG A 194 18.46 -1.89 -8.87
N ALA A 195 17.59 -2.41 -8.00
CA ALA A 195 17.68 -3.74 -7.41
C ALA A 195 19.03 -4.00 -6.70
N CYS A 196 19.54 -3.01 -5.96
CA CYS A 196 20.85 -3.09 -5.29
C CYS A 196 20.75 -3.36 -3.79
N GLU A 197 21.69 -4.12 -3.25
CA GLU A 197 21.73 -4.48 -1.83
C GLU A 197 23.12 -4.19 -1.25
N GLU A 198 23.19 -3.48 -0.12
CA GLU A 198 24.45 -3.18 0.60
C GLU A 198 25.51 -2.49 -0.30
N CYS A 199 25.07 -1.66 -1.26
CA CYS A 199 25.94 -0.96 -2.20
C CYS A 199 26.13 0.52 -1.82
N HIS A 200 27.32 1.08 -2.06
CA HIS A 200 27.59 2.49 -1.74
C HIS A 200 28.53 3.25 -2.70
N ASN A 201 28.47 4.59 -2.66
CA ASN A 201 29.32 5.50 -3.46
C ASN A 201 29.38 5.13 -4.95
N SER A 202 28.22 4.88 -5.57
CA SER A 202 28.15 4.27 -6.90
C SER A 202 27.02 4.85 -7.73
N ALA A 203 27.13 4.75 -9.05
CA ALA A 203 26.09 5.22 -9.97
C ALA A 203 25.82 4.20 -11.08
N PHE A 204 24.59 4.18 -11.60
CA PHE A 204 24.20 3.28 -12.68
C PHE A 204 24.49 1.80 -12.34
N LEU A 205 23.98 1.33 -11.21
CA LEU A 205 24.07 -0.08 -10.82
C LEU A 205 22.75 -0.80 -11.12
N LEU A 206 22.85 -2.07 -11.54
CA LEU A 206 21.70 -2.96 -11.72
C LEU A 206 22.00 -4.34 -11.12
N ASP A 207 21.12 -4.80 -10.23
CA ASP A 207 21.25 -6.11 -9.57
C ASP A 207 22.67 -6.30 -9.01
N CYS A 208 23.17 -5.32 -8.25
CA CYS A 208 24.49 -5.37 -7.61
C CYS A 208 24.35 -5.62 -6.10
N LYS A 209 25.23 -6.43 -5.52
CA LYS A 209 25.24 -6.69 -4.07
C LYS A 209 26.62 -6.54 -3.46
N ASN A 210 26.71 -5.83 -2.34
CA ASN A 210 27.94 -5.50 -1.63
C ASN A 210 29.01 -4.93 -2.59
N CYS A 211 28.65 -3.87 -3.33
CA CYS A 211 29.54 -3.21 -4.28
C CYS A 211 29.75 -1.74 -3.91
N ASN A 212 30.98 -1.26 -4.04
CA ASN A 212 31.33 0.12 -3.73
C ASN A 212 32.26 0.74 -4.76
N ASP A 213 32.18 2.05 -4.94
CA ASP A 213 32.98 2.77 -5.94
C ASP A 213 32.87 2.08 -7.32
N CYS A 214 31.62 1.93 -7.80
CA CYS A 214 31.31 1.29 -9.08
C CYS A 214 30.44 2.21 -9.97
N PHE A 215 30.66 2.13 -11.29
CA PHE A 215 29.93 2.92 -12.28
C PHE A 215 29.40 2.05 -13.44
N GLY A 216 28.11 2.14 -13.78
CA GLY A 216 27.56 1.49 -14.97
C GLY A 216 27.57 -0.04 -14.93
N CYS A 217 27.61 -0.64 -13.73
CA CYS A 217 27.87 -2.07 -13.55
C CYS A 217 26.59 -2.89 -13.33
N VAL A 218 26.62 -4.15 -13.78
CA VAL A 218 25.47 -5.06 -13.80
C VAL A 218 25.85 -6.41 -13.20
N GLY A 219 25.06 -6.92 -12.25
CA GLY A 219 25.23 -8.27 -11.72
C GLY A 219 26.46 -8.48 -10.83
N LEU A 220 27.17 -7.43 -10.42
CA LEU A 220 28.40 -7.58 -9.62
C LEU A 220 28.10 -7.98 -8.17
N ARG A 221 29.03 -8.72 -7.57
CA ARG A 221 28.97 -9.23 -6.19
C ARG A 221 30.33 -9.05 -5.51
N ASN A 222 30.37 -8.34 -4.37
CA ASN A 222 31.59 -8.14 -3.57
C ASN A 222 32.73 -7.48 -4.38
N LYS A 223 32.45 -6.41 -5.13
CA LYS A 223 33.41 -5.72 -6.03
C LYS A 223 33.55 -4.24 -5.72
N SER A 224 34.72 -3.69 -6.03
CA SER A 224 34.94 -2.25 -6.00
C SER A 224 35.91 -1.76 -7.06
N HIS A 225 35.77 -0.50 -7.45
CA HIS A 225 36.55 0.16 -8.51
C HIS A 225 36.28 -0.45 -9.90
N TYR A 226 35.01 -0.69 -10.24
CA TYR A 226 34.58 -1.21 -11.55
C TYR A 226 33.84 -0.16 -12.36
N ILE A 227 34.11 -0.11 -13.67
CA ILE A 227 33.41 0.77 -14.62
C ILE A 227 32.95 -0.09 -15.80
N PHE A 228 31.64 -0.16 -16.04
CA PHE A 228 31.00 -1.05 -17.04
C PHE A 228 31.50 -2.50 -16.96
N ASN A 229 31.48 -3.07 -15.74
CA ASN A 229 31.98 -4.40 -15.39
C ASN A 229 33.49 -4.66 -15.62
N VAL A 230 34.29 -3.65 -16.00
CA VAL A 230 35.76 -3.74 -16.10
C VAL A 230 36.41 -3.29 -14.79
N PRO A 231 37.38 -4.06 -14.22
CA PRO A 231 38.13 -3.66 -13.03
C PRO A 231 39.17 -2.58 -13.30
N TYR A 232 39.35 -1.67 -12.35
CA TYR A 232 40.40 -0.64 -12.34
C TYR A 232 41.18 -0.68 -11.03
N SER A 233 42.40 -0.13 -11.04
CA SER A 233 43.06 0.25 -9.78
C SER A 233 42.31 1.42 -9.13
N LYS A 234 42.50 1.62 -7.83
CA LYS A 234 41.86 2.71 -7.08
C LYS A 234 42.23 4.10 -7.63
N GLU A 235 43.47 4.24 -8.07
CA GLU A 235 44.04 5.45 -8.63
C GLU A 235 43.46 5.73 -10.02
N GLU A 236 43.33 4.69 -10.85
CA GLU A 236 42.79 4.83 -12.21
C GLU A 236 41.27 5.02 -12.19
N TYR A 237 40.54 4.30 -11.33
CA TYR A 237 39.12 4.54 -11.12
C TYR A 237 38.84 6.00 -10.77
N LYS A 238 39.61 6.59 -9.85
CA LYS A 238 39.49 8.02 -9.49
C LYS A 238 39.72 8.95 -10.68
N ARG A 239 40.69 8.65 -11.56
CA ARG A 239 40.93 9.44 -12.79
C ARG A 239 39.76 9.32 -13.76
N GLN A 240 39.27 8.10 -14.00
CA GLN A 240 38.12 7.87 -14.87
C GLN A 240 36.86 8.58 -14.34
N MET A 241 36.62 8.57 -13.03
CA MET A 241 35.49 9.28 -12.41
C MET A 241 35.62 10.81 -12.42
N GLN A 242 36.81 11.38 -12.66
CA GLN A 242 36.96 12.82 -12.93
C GLN A 242 36.60 13.19 -14.39
N ILE A 243 36.67 12.23 -15.31
CA ILE A 243 36.32 12.40 -16.72
C ILE A 243 34.81 12.16 -16.94
N ILE A 244 34.21 11.25 -16.19
CA ILE A 244 32.78 10.94 -16.23
C ILE A 244 31.98 12.07 -15.57
N SER A 245 31.34 12.92 -16.37
CA SER A 245 30.49 14.02 -15.88
C SER A 245 29.02 13.61 -15.79
N LEU A 246 28.43 13.83 -14.61
CA LEU A 246 26.98 13.80 -14.38
C LEU A 246 26.42 15.22 -14.15
N GLY A 247 27.25 16.26 -14.22
CA GLY A 247 26.91 17.62 -13.80
C GLY A 247 26.07 18.43 -14.80
N SER A 248 25.66 17.83 -15.93
CA SER A 248 24.71 18.45 -16.86
C SER A 248 23.75 17.41 -17.41
N TYR A 249 22.49 17.80 -17.62
CA TYR A 249 21.44 16.92 -18.11
C TYR A 249 21.84 16.19 -19.41
N LYS A 250 22.51 16.89 -20.35
CA LYS A 250 22.97 16.30 -21.62
C LYS A 250 24.01 15.19 -21.44
N GLU A 251 24.94 15.33 -20.51
CA GLU A 251 25.95 14.28 -20.26
C GLU A 251 25.38 13.16 -19.40
N LEU A 252 24.46 13.48 -18.47
CA LEU A 252 23.70 12.51 -17.70
C LEU A 252 22.90 11.57 -18.61
N GLU A 253 22.09 12.12 -19.53
CA GLU A 253 21.30 11.35 -20.51
C GLU A 253 22.17 10.38 -21.33
N LYS A 254 23.38 10.78 -21.74
CA LYS A 254 24.33 9.88 -22.42
C LYS A 254 24.79 8.72 -21.53
N GLN A 255 24.97 8.95 -20.22
CA GLN A 255 25.29 7.85 -19.31
C GLN A 255 24.08 6.93 -19.09
N HIS A 256 22.86 7.47 -19.02
CA HIS A 256 21.62 6.67 -19.00
C HIS A 256 21.49 5.80 -20.25
N GLU A 257 21.69 6.36 -21.45
CA GLU A 257 21.64 5.61 -22.71
C GLU A 257 22.72 4.53 -22.74
N LYS A 258 23.99 4.89 -22.45
CA LYS A 258 25.11 3.95 -22.43
C LYS A 258 24.91 2.81 -21.42
N PHE A 259 24.44 3.13 -20.21
CA PHE A 259 24.11 2.13 -19.21
C PHE A 259 22.95 1.24 -19.64
N SER A 260 21.91 1.82 -20.24
CA SER A 260 20.77 1.06 -20.75
C SER A 260 21.21 0.04 -21.81
N GLN A 261 22.04 0.47 -22.77
CA GLN A 261 22.60 -0.42 -23.81
C GLN A 261 23.52 -1.49 -23.22
N HIS A 262 24.38 -1.15 -22.26
CA HIS A 262 25.22 -2.13 -21.55
C HIS A 262 24.36 -3.15 -20.79
N ALA A 263 23.33 -2.70 -20.08
CA ALA A 263 22.45 -3.55 -19.28
C ALA A 263 21.48 -4.44 -20.10
N LEU A 264 21.43 -4.29 -21.43
CA LEU A 264 20.77 -5.23 -22.34
C LEU A 264 21.68 -6.41 -22.74
N GLN A 265 23.00 -6.31 -22.52
CA GLN A 265 23.97 -7.36 -22.84
C GLN A 265 24.03 -8.47 -21.78
N PHE A 266 23.38 -8.28 -20.63
CA PHE A 266 23.39 -9.21 -19.50
C PHE A 266 22.02 -9.86 -19.30
N PRO A 267 21.98 -11.14 -18.88
CA PRO A 267 20.73 -11.81 -18.52
C PRO A 267 20.06 -11.09 -17.34
N ARG A 268 18.73 -11.01 -17.37
CA ARG A 268 17.93 -10.50 -16.24
C ARG A 268 17.49 -11.66 -15.36
N ARG A 269 17.46 -11.43 -14.03
CA ARG A 269 16.83 -12.34 -13.07
C ARG A 269 15.35 -12.49 -13.45
N PHE A 270 14.90 -13.73 -13.67
CA PHE A 270 13.51 -14.03 -14.02
C PHE A 270 12.57 -13.94 -12.80
N VAL A 271 13.05 -14.35 -11.62
CA VAL A 271 12.26 -14.46 -10.38
C VAL A 271 13.19 -14.51 -9.15
N ARG A 272 12.69 -14.15 -7.97
CA ARG A 272 13.34 -14.12 -6.64
C ARG A 272 12.44 -14.78 -5.58
N MET A 273 12.52 -16.11 -5.45
CA MET A 273 11.70 -16.90 -4.51
C MET A 273 12.54 -17.56 -3.41
N ILE A 274 12.36 -17.23 -2.12
CA ILE A 274 12.98 -18.01 -1.02
C ILE A 274 12.10 -17.96 0.25
N ARG A 275 11.48 -19.03 0.76
CA ARG A 275 11.07 -20.33 0.17
C ARG A 275 9.57 -20.28 -0.17
N SER A 276 8.96 -21.40 -0.58
CA SER A 276 7.58 -21.43 -1.10
C SER A 276 6.85 -22.76 -0.87
N ILE A 277 5.51 -22.72 -0.95
CA ILE A 277 4.61 -23.50 -1.84
C ILE A 277 3.15 -23.26 -1.39
N ASN A 278 2.10 -23.12 -2.22
CA ASN A 278 1.90 -23.20 -3.69
C ASN A 278 1.66 -21.83 -4.42
N SER A 279 2.61 -20.88 -4.34
CA SER A 279 2.55 -19.47 -4.83
C SER A 279 2.46 -19.25 -6.37
N THR A 280 2.18 -18.02 -6.86
CA THR A 280 2.42 -17.60 -8.27
C THR A 280 2.71 -16.09 -8.47
N GLY A 281 3.92 -15.71 -8.88
CA GLY A 281 4.31 -14.31 -9.23
C GLY A 281 4.92 -13.51 -8.07
N ASP A 282 5.81 -12.55 -8.32
CA ASP A 282 7.02 -12.38 -7.50
C ASP A 282 7.60 -10.94 -7.37
N GLU A 283 7.81 -10.40 -6.17
CA GLU A 283 8.97 -10.77 -5.32
C GLU A 283 8.59 -11.40 -3.96
N LEU A 284 8.78 -12.72 -3.77
CA LEU A 284 8.32 -13.51 -2.61
C LEU A 284 9.47 -14.02 -1.71
N GLU A 285 9.45 -13.66 -0.42
CA GLU A 285 10.49 -14.02 0.56
C GLU A 285 9.95 -13.91 2.02
N GLU A 286 9.34 -14.92 2.68
CA GLU A 286 9.06 -16.32 2.31
C GLU A 286 7.54 -16.66 2.28
N ALA A 287 7.17 -17.79 1.64
CA ALA A 287 5.79 -18.02 1.16
C ALA A 287 5.11 -19.36 1.52
N LYS A 288 3.77 -19.34 1.42
CA LYS A 288 2.80 -20.43 1.68
C LYS A 288 1.81 -20.55 0.49
N ASN A 289 0.61 -21.12 0.64
CA ASN A 289 -0.34 -21.42 -0.47
C ASN A 289 -1.02 -20.19 -1.10
N CYS A 290 -0.24 -19.26 -1.62
CA CYS A 290 -0.69 -18.02 -2.27
C CYS A 290 -1.13 -18.26 -3.73
N HIS A 291 -2.06 -17.49 -4.30
CA HIS A 291 -2.45 -17.67 -5.72
C HIS A 291 -2.79 -16.33 -6.40
N SER A 292 -2.20 -16.02 -7.57
CA SER A 292 -1.90 -14.66 -8.09
C SER A 292 -1.26 -13.72 -7.05
N CYS A 293 0.01 -13.39 -7.26
CA CYS A 293 0.86 -12.67 -6.30
C CYS A 293 1.86 -11.77 -7.05
N PHE A 294 2.25 -10.64 -6.43
CA PHE A 294 3.41 -9.76 -6.67
C PHE A 294 3.23 -8.67 -5.57
N ASP A 295 3.88 -8.58 -4.42
CA ASP A 295 5.09 -9.19 -3.85
C ASP A 295 4.80 -9.53 -2.35
N VAL A 296 5.54 -10.45 -1.73
CA VAL A 296 5.23 -10.97 -0.37
C VAL A 296 6.51 -11.16 0.45
N LEU A 297 6.85 -10.15 1.27
CA LEU A 297 8.14 -9.99 1.94
C LEU A 297 7.99 -9.74 3.47
N GLY A 298 7.42 -10.63 4.29
CA GLY A 298 6.96 -11.99 4.02
C GLY A 298 6.21 -12.59 5.22
N GLY A 299 6.21 -13.92 5.33
CA GLY A 299 5.20 -14.67 6.08
C GLY A 299 3.91 -14.77 5.26
N GLY A 300 3.04 -15.74 5.55
CA GLY A 300 1.81 -16.04 4.77
C GLY A 300 0.86 -16.97 5.54
N GLU A 301 -0.29 -17.34 4.97
CA GLU A 301 -1.00 -18.64 5.08
C GLU A 301 -2.36 -18.58 4.33
N ASP A 302 -2.90 -19.75 4.02
CA ASP A 302 -3.50 -20.16 2.74
C ASP A 302 -4.29 -19.06 1.98
N SER A 303 -3.65 -18.46 0.96
CA SER A 303 -3.97 -17.10 0.47
C SER A 303 -4.31 -16.99 -1.03
N LYS A 304 -5.03 -15.94 -1.47
CA LYS A 304 -5.17 -15.63 -2.91
C LYS A 304 -5.46 -14.18 -3.30
N PHE A 305 -5.26 -13.95 -4.60
CA PHE A 305 -5.25 -12.81 -5.51
C PHE A 305 -4.75 -11.46 -4.94
N ILE A 306 -3.43 -11.32 -4.78
CA ILE A 306 -2.71 -10.34 -3.93
C ILE A 306 -1.72 -9.43 -4.70
N TRP A 307 -1.62 -8.17 -4.29
CA TRP A 307 -0.49 -7.22 -4.50
C TRP A 307 -0.64 -6.13 -3.43
N ARG A 308 0.23 -5.84 -2.44
CA ARG A 308 1.59 -6.28 -2.03
C ARG A 308 1.63 -6.43 -0.47
N THR A 309 2.58 -7.13 0.17
CA THR A 309 2.52 -7.39 1.67
C THR A 309 3.84 -7.68 2.40
N SER A 310 3.93 -7.39 3.70
CA SER A 310 5.15 -7.63 4.53
C SER A 310 4.92 -7.81 6.05
N GLY A 311 4.26 -8.90 6.48
CA GLY A 311 4.43 -9.41 7.86
C GLY A 311 3.28 -10.21 8.50
N GLY A 312 3.54 -11.47 8.87
CA GLY A 312 2.86 -12.22 9.94
C GLY A 312 1.49 -12.88 9.65
N PHE A 313 0.95 -12.75 8.43
CA PHE A 313 -0.31 -13.30 7.89
C PHE A 313 -1.02 -14.48 8.59
N LYS A 314 -2.37 -14.44 8.66
CA LYS A 314 -3.30 -15.60 8.80
C LYS A 314 -4.50 -15.58 7.82
N ASP A 315 -4.84 -16.74 7.21
CA ASP A 315 -5.63 -17.00 5.98
C ASP A 315 -6.34 -15.81 5.28
N CYS A 316 -5.89 -15.43 4.07
CA CYS A 316 -6.20 -14.11 3.46
C CYS A 316 -6.49 -14.10 1.94
N TYR A 317 -7.30 -13.13 1.49
CA TYR A 317 -7.58 -12.84 0.08
C TYR A 317 -8.53 -11.63 -0.04
N ASP A 318 -8.94 -11.21 -1.23
CA ASP A 318 -8.00 -10.73 -2.22
C ASP A 318 -7.41 -9.37 -1.70
N CYS A 319 -6.11 -9.06 -1.84
CA CYS A 319 -5.43 -8.13 -0.91
C CYS A 319 -4.53 -7.03 -1.53
N ASP A 320 -4.53 -5.80 -0.96
CA ASP A 320 -3.90 -4.54 -1.47
C ASP A 320 -3.71 -3.38 -0.45
N HIS A 321 -3.04 -3.43 0.72
CA HIS A 321 -1.86 -4.18 1.19
C HIS A 321 -2.00 -4.52 2.69
N ILE A 322 -1.17 -5.43 3.24
CA ILE A 322 -1.17 -5.81 4.68
C ILE A 322 0.24 -6.12 5.23
N GLY A 323 0.49 -5.81 6.52
CA GLY A 323 1.76 -6.12 7.21
C GLY A 323 1.67 -6.29 8.74
N LEU A 324 2.83 -6.57 9.35
CA LEU A 324 3.13 -7.03 10.73
C LEU A 324 1.99 -6.82 11.78
N ASN A 325 1.37 -7.84 12.40
CA ASN A 325 1.53 -9.29 12.30
C ASN A 325 0.17 -10.02 12.11
N SER A 326 -0.74 -9.39 11.34
CA SER A 326 -1.85 -9.95 10.53
C SER A 326 -2.71 -11.16 10.98
N GLU A 327 -4.03 -11.07 10.80
CA GLU A 327 -4.96 -12.22 10.88
C GLU A 327 -6.27 -12.03 10.04
N LEU A 328 -7.02 -13.12 9.82
CA LEU A 328 -7.93 -13.40 8.68
C LEU A 328 -8.68 -12.19 8.06
N GLY A 329 -8.45 -11.97 6.76
CA GLY A 329 -9.00 -10.84 5.99
C GLY A 329 -9.63 -11.20 4.64
N TYR A 330 -10.67 -10.44 4.27
CA TYR A 330 -11.42 -10.51 3.01
C TYR A 330 -11.91 -9.11 2.58
N GLU A 331 -12.13 -8.77 1.29
CA GLU A 331 -11.05 -8.35 0.39
C GLU A 331 -10.68 -6.88 0.66
N THR A 332 -9.41 -6.49 0.56
CA THR A 332 -8.90 -5.31 1.30
C THR A 332 -8.07 -4.31 0.49
N SER A 333 -8.02 -3.07 0.99
CA SER A 333 -6.95 -2.08 0.78
C SER A 333 -7.09 -0.98 1.85
N THR A 334 -6.40 -0.88 3.00
CA THR A 334 -5.12 -1.45 3.52
C THR A 334 -5.32 -1.85 5.01
N MET A 335 -4.47 -2.71 5.60
CA MET A 335 -4.50 -2.99 7.06
C MET A 335 -3.13 -3.28 7.71
N TYR A 336 -2.86 -2.60 8.83
CA TYR A 336 -1.73 -2.82 9.76
C TYR A 336 -2.05 -2.08 11.08
N PRO A 337 -1.88 -2.63 12.30
CA PRO A 337 -1.96 -4.02 12.70
C PRO A 337 -3.42 -4.38 13.08
N GLY A 338 -3.86 -5.64 13.04
CA GLY A 338 -5.30 -5.93 13.25
C GLY A 338 -5.72 -7.39 13.41
N ASN A 339 -7.04 -7.59 13.61
CA ASN A 339 -7.76 -8.84 13.89
C ASN A 339 -9.29 -8.59 13.83
N ASN A 340 -10.17 -9.23 13.05
CA ASN A 340 -10.13 -9.93 11.76
C ASN A 340 -11.18 -9.20 10.87
N VAL A 341 -11.00 -9.05 9.55
CA VAL A 341 -11.64 -7.92 8.80
C VAL A 341 -12.37 -8.26 7.47
N ILE A 342 -13.58 -7.71 7.31
CA ILE A 342 -14.52 -7.90 6.18
C ILE A 342 -15.33 -6.59 5.94
N CYS A 343 -15.19 -5.82 4.86
CA CYS A 343 -14.15 -5.72 3.82
C CYS A 343 -13.70 -4.25 3.74
N SER A 344 -12.44 -3.94 3.40
CA SER A 344 -11.78 -2.77 4.01
C SER A 344 -11.25 -1.68 3.08
N LYS A 345 -11.38 -0.42 3.54
CA LYS A 345 -10.50 0.72 3.20
C LYS A 345 -10.60 1.86 4.24
N ASN A 346 -9.62 2.17 5.07
CA ASN A 346 -8.52 1.39 5.64
C ASN A 346 -8.83 1.18 7.14
N ILE A 347 -8.15 0.26 7.84
CA ILE A 347 -8.35 0.06 9.28
C ILE A 347 -7.00 -0.25 9.96
N PHE A 348 -6.56 0.56 10.92
CA PHE A 348 -5.23 0.44 11.59
C PHE A 348 -5.35 0.06 13.08
N SER A 349 -6.19 -0.95 13.33
CA SER A 349 -6.52 -1.65 14.59
C SER A 349 -7.99 -1.49 15.04
N GLY A 350 -8.54 -2.58 15.57
CA GLY A 350 -9.95 -2.72 15.94
C GLY A 350 -10.44 -4.16 15.85
N HIS A 351 -11.57 -4.48 16.48
CA HIS A 351 -12.10 -5.86 16.63
C HIS A 351 -13.63 -5.89 16.39
N HIS A 352 -14.14 -6.95 15.75
CA HIS A 352 -15.54 -7.07 15.30
C HIS A 352 -16.04 -5.86 14.45
N ILE A 353 -15.52 -5.72 13.23
CA ILE A 353 -15.92 -4.65 12.30
C ILE A 353 -16.52 -5.26 11.02
N GLN A 354 -17.71 -4.80 10.64
CA GLN A 354 -18.40 -5.21 9.41
C GLN A 354 -18.88 -3.99 8.61
N TYR A 355 -18.78 -4.07 7.27
CA TYR A 355 -19.30 -3.06 6.32
C TYR A 355 -18.92 -1.60 6.65
N SER A 356 -17.71 -1.36 7.17
CA SER A 356 -17.30 -0.03 7.68
C SER A 356 -16.05 0.51 6.98
N LEU A 357 -15.89 1.84 6.96
CA LEU A 357 -14.85 2.54 6.21
C LEU A 357 -14.06 3.54 7.08
N GLN A 358 -12.72 3.49 6.99
CA GLN A 358 -11.77 4.42 7.64
C GLN A 358 -11.93 4.52 9.18
N CYS A 359 -11.80 3.40 9.91
CA CYS A 359 -11.85 3.36 11.38
C CYS A 359 -10.53 2.84 11.97
N TYR A 360 -9.97 3.44 13.03
CA TYR A 360 -8.53 3.25 13.35
C TYR A 360 -8.15 2.80 14.77
N ASN A 361 -9.02 2.88 15.77
CA ASN A 361 -8.90 2.09 17.01
C ASN A 361 -10.29 1.95 17.66
N SER A 362 -11.17 1.20 16.99
CA SER A 362 -12.60 1.06 17.36
C SER A 362 -13.02 -0.41 17.38
N SER A 363 -14.11 -0.73 18.07
CA SER A 363 -14.61 -2.12 18.14
C SER A 363 -16.13 -2.20 17.98
N HIS A 364 -16.66 -3.37 17.59
CA HIS A 364 -18.10 -3.63 17.49
C HIS A 364 -18.82 -2.58 16.61
N LEU A 365 -18.49 -2.59 15.33
CA LEU A 365 -19.02 -1.65 14.34
C LEU A 365 -19.76 -2.37 13.20
N PHE A 366 -20.92 -1.84 12.83
CA PHE A 366 -21.68 -2.29 11.65
C PHE A 366 -22.11 -1.10 10.78
N GLY A 367 -21.68 -1.06 9.52
CA GLY A 367 -22.11 -0.01 8.58
C GLY A 367 -21.62 1.42 8.89
N CYS A 368 -20.48 1.58 9.57
CA CYS A 368 -20.00 2.88 10.04
C CYS A 368 -18.93 3.51 9.12
N ILE A 369 -18.79 4.83 9.17
CA ILE A 369 -17.90 5.61 8.29
C ILE A 369 -17.15 6.66 9.12
N GLY A 370 -15.82 6.59 9.12
CA GLY A 370 -14.93 7.61 9.70
C GLY A 370 -14.79 7.63 11.23
N LEU A 371 -15.08 6.54 11.94
CA LEU A 371 -15.05 6.50 13.41
C LEU A 371 -13.66 6.17 13.99
N ARG A 372 -13.14 6.99 14.91
CA ARG A 372 -11.79 6.81 15.47
C ARG A 372 -11.68 5.92 16.69
N ASN A 373 -12.17 6.39 17.84
CA ASN A 373 -12.08 5.70 19.13
C ASN A 373 -13.50 5.47 19.71
N LYS A 374 -14.34 4.70 19.02
CA LYS A 374 -15.75 4.45 19.39
C LYS A 374 -16.06 2.95 19.42
N GLN A 375 -17.20 2.59 20.01
CA GLN A 375 -17.62 1.20 20.14
C GLN A 375 -19.14 1.03 20.18
N TYR A 376 -19.63 -0.12 19.71
CA TYR A 376 -21.06 -0.48 19.64
C TYR A 376 -21.86 0.51 18.79
N CYS A 377 -21.42 0.72 17.53
CA CYS A 377 -22.07 1.65 16.62
C CYS A 377 -22.69 0.97 15.39
N ILE A 378 -23.87 1.45 15.00
CA ILE A 378 -24.58 1.08 13.77
C ILE A 378 -24.89 2.38 13.03
N LEU A 379 -24.52 2.48 11.74
CA LEU A 379 -24.73 3.68 10.90
C LEU A 379 -24.31 5.01 11.61
N ASN A 380 -23.11 5.02 12.21
CA ASN A 380 -22.55 6.09 13.06
C ASN A 380 -23.32 6.44 14.35
N LYS A 381 -24.50 5.87 14.63
CA LYS A 381 -25.13 6.01 15.94
C LYS A 381 -24.49 5.03 16.93
N GLN A 382 -24.19 5.51 18.14
CA GLN A 382 -23.72 4.68 19.24
C GLN A 382 -24.89 4.13 20.07
N TYR A 383 -24.77 2.86 20.49
CA TYR A 383 -25.77 2.12 21.27
C TYR A 383 -25.13 1.57 22.55
N THR A 384 -25.95 1.10 23.50
CA THR A 384 -25.47 0.21 24.55
C THR A 384 -25.04 -1.14 23.95
N LYS A 385 -24.25 -1.91 24.70
CA LYS A 385 -23.80 -3.24 24.27
C LYS A 385 -25.00 -4.17 24.01
N GLU A 386 -25.95 -4.17 24.94
CA GLU A 386 -27.12 -5.04 24.94
C GLU A 386 -28.07 -4.73 23.77
N GLU A 387 -28.22 -3.44 23.43
CA GLU A 387 -28.96 -3.01 22.22
C GLU A 387 -28.24 -3.42 20.94
N TYR A 388 -26.93 -3.18 20.85
CA TYR A 388 -26.12 -3.54 19.68
C TYR A 388 -26.17 -5.05 19.39
N GLU A 389 -25.91 -5.87 20.42
CA GLU A 389 -25.91 -7.35 20.31
C GLU A 389 -27.30 -7.91 19.96
N LYS A 390 -28.38 -7.21 20.33
CA LYS A 390 -29.78 -7.55 19.98
C LYS A 390 -30.21 -7.05 18.60
N LEU A 391 -29.60 -5.97 18.10
CA LEU A 391 -30.01 -5.30 16.86
C LEU A 391 -29.26 -5.84 15.63
N VAL A 392 -27.94 -6.04 15.70
CA VAL A 392 -27.15 -6.54 14.56
C VAL A 392 -27.68 -7.86 13.97
N PRO A 393 -28.05 -8.89 14.76
CA PRO A 393 -28.60 -10.14 14.21
C PRO A 393 -29.95 -10.01 13.51
N LYS A 394 -30.64 -8.87 13.62
CA LYS A 394 -31.90 -8.57 12.91
C LYS A 394 -31.68 -7.84 11.59
N ILE A 395 -30.49 -7.28 11.38
CA ILE A 395 -30.10 -6.52 10.18
C ILE A 395 -29.49 -7.45 9.12
N ILE A 396 -28.86 -8.56 9.56
CA ILE A 396 -28.13 -9.54 8.74
C ILE A 396 -29.08 -10.54 8.06
#